data_AF-A0A2A2LFL9-F1
#
_entry.id   AF-A0A2A2LFL9-F1
#
_cell.length_a   1.000
_cell.length_b   1.000
_cell.length_c   1.000
_cell.angle_alpha   90.00
_cell.angle_beta   90.00
_cell.angle_gamma   90.00
#
_symmetry.space_group_name_H-M   'P 1'
#
loop_
_entity.id
_entity.type
_entity.pdbx_description
1 polymer ?
#
loop_
_entity_poly.entity_id
_entity_poly.type
_entity_poly.pdbx_seq_one_letter_code
_entity_poly.pdbx_strand_id
1 'polypeptide(L)'
;MVPIGNFQPIPPGGINPEGEPMFLRLNIGGTGFLILIDAILRAESTGFLAKFVQLSHSARLKVCDAYIASDDAYYFQRSPTAFEAIFQYYATGVVHRPSEVCPASFLTELDFWRISHQHVGSCCADIVPQKRDEEKEEEKVDDTTFDKLFCGKLRRRMWTFLERPGSSMQAKAFELSSTLFVAISVMGLSFGTIPEFQVTHYMPPHNETIVLPNGTVTIVEKVEEMRVEHPAFVFTERICIAFFTVEYCLRLFAAPRKLRFALKPLNLVDLLAIT
;
A
#
# COMPACT_ATOMS: atom_id res chain seq x y z
N MET A 1 30.15 17.86 10.05
CA MET A 1 31.42 17.15 10.23
C MET A 1 31.79 17.21 11.70
N VAL A 2 31.85 16.08 12.39
CA VAL A 2 32.25 16.00 13.80
C VAL A 2 33.80 15.97 13.84
N PRO A 3 34.47 16.77 14.70
CA PRO A 3 35.93 16.87 14.71
C PRO A 3 36.61 15.56 15.13
N ILE A 4 37.80 15.31 14.55
CA ILE A 4 38.58 14.06 14.59
C ILE A 4 38.99 13.64 16.03
N GLY A 5 38.93 14.56 17.02
CA GLY A 5 39.24 14.28 18.43
C GLY A 5 38.11 13.64 19.27
N ASN A 6 36.96 13.33 18.68
CA ASN A 6 35.80 12.79 19.41
C ASN A 6 35.71 11.26 19.41
N PHE A 7 36.61 10.57 18.72
CA PHE A 7 36.60 9.12 18.60
C PHE A 7 37.71 8.50 19.45
N GLN A 8 37.38 7.39 20.11
CA GLN A 8 38.36 6.58 20.83
C GLN A 8 38.59 5.27 20.06
N PRO A 9 39.84 4.81 19.94
CA PRO A 9 40.13 3.51 19.35
C PRO A 9 39.56 2.42 20.27
N ILE A 10 38.64 1.61 19.74
CA ILE A 10 38.18 0.40 20.44
C ILE A 10 39.09 -0.75 20.01
N PRO A 11 39.71 -1.49 20.94
CA PRO A 11 40.47 -2.68 20.61
C PRO A 11 39.63 -3.70 19.83
N PRO A 12 40.23 -4.47 18.91
CA PRO A 12 39.51 -5.51 18.18
C PRO A 12 38.90 -6.53 19.14
N GLY A 13 37.61 -6.82 18.97
CA GLY A 13 36.85 -7.72 19.86
C GLY A 13 36.44 -7.10 21.20
N GLY A 14 36.64 -5.79 21.42
CA GLY A 14 36.22 -5.13 22.66
C GLY A 14 36.91 -5.67 23.91
N ILE A 15 38.17 -6.09 23.77
CA ILE A 15 39.00 -6.63 24.85
C ILE A 15 39.99 -5.55 25.31
N ASN A 16 40.13 -5.34 26.61
CA ASN A 16 41.08 -4.36 27.14
C ASN A 16 42.54 -4.84 26.95
N PRO A 17 43.56 -3.99 27.18
CA PRO A 17 44.97 -4.39 27.06
C PRO A 17 45.40 -5.55 27.98
N GLU A 18 44.61 -5.86 29.00
CA GLU A 18 44.84 -6.92 30.00
C GLU A 18 44.18 -8.25 29.59
N GLY A 19 43.45 -8.29 28.48
CA GLY A 19 42.78 -9.48 27.98
C GLY A 19 41.36 -9.68 28.51
N GLU A 20 40.80 -8.71 29.24
CA GLU A 20 39.45 -8.77 29.81
C GLU A 20 38.38 -8.15 28.89
N PRO A 21 37.15 -8.68 28.89
CA PRO A 21 36.05 -8.12 28.13
C PRO A 21 35.66 -6.73 28.61
N MET A 22 35.48 -5.79 27.68
CA MET A 22 34.97 -4.45 27.99
C MET A 22 33.44 -4.42 27.98
N PHE A 23 32.87 -3.67 28.92
CA PHE A 23 31.44 -3.49 29.05
C PHE A 23 31.04 -2.03 28.93
N LEU A 24 29.87 -1.79 28.36
CA LEU A 24 29.19 -0.50 28.38
C LEU A 24 28.08 -0.54 29.45
N ARG A 25 28.17 0.39 30.41
CA ARG A 25 27.16 0.61 31.44
C ARG A 25 26.21 1.71 31.00
N LEU A 26 24.93 1.38 30.97
CA LEU A 26 23.84 2.28 30.60
C LEU A 26 22.83 2.34 31.74
N ASN A 27 22.23 3.50 31.94
CA ASN A 27 21.06 3.66 32.80
C ASN A 27 19.90 4.21 31.95
N ILE A 28 18.88 3.39 31.73
CA ILE A 28 17.74 3.76 30.89
C ILE A 28 16.53 3.96 31.79
N GLY A 29 16.08 5.21 31.92
CA GLY A 29 14.89 5.53 32.72
C GLY A 29 14.98 5.11 34.20
N GLY A 30 16.18 4.95 34.74
CA GLY A 30 16.43 4.50 36.12
C GLY A 30 16.90 3.05 36.24
N THR A 31 16.78 2.24 35.19
CA THR A 31 17.20 0.83 35.18
C THR A 31 18.61 0.69 34.60
N GLY A 32 19.50 0.01 35.32
CA GLY A 32 20.87 -0.25 34.88
C GLY A 32 20.96 -1.43 33.91
N PHE A 33 21.72 -1.26 32.81
CA PHE A 33 22.02 -2.29 31.82
C PHE A 33 23.54 -2.37 31.60
N LEU A 34 24.05 -3.59 31.48
CA LEU A 34 25.46 -3.88 31.23
C LEU A 34 25.59 -4.69 29.95
N ILE A 35 26.15 -4.10 28.89
CA ILE A 35 26.25 -4.74 27.56
C ILE A 35 27.73 -4.93 27.22
N LEU A 36 28.08 -6.10 26.71
CA LEU A 36 29.41 -6.39 26.19
C LEU A 36 29.70 -5.53 24.95
N ILE A 37 30.80 -4.79 24.93
CA ILE A 37 31.15 -3.92 23.78
C ILE A 37 31.25 -4.75 22.49
N ASP A 38 31.81 -5.94 22.59
CA ASP A 38 31.94 -6.89 21.50
C ASP A 38 30.58 -7.32 20.90
N ALA A 39 29.55 -7.51 21.74
CA ALA A 39 28.19 -7.82 21.27
C ALA A 39 27.59 -6.64 20.48
N ILE A 40 27.82 -5.41 20.94
CA ILE A 40 27.38 -4.19 20.24
C ILE A 40 28.04 -4.08 18.86
N LEU A 41 29.34 -4.34 18.79
CA LEU A 41 30.13 -4.24 17.56
C LEU A 41 29.76 -5.31 16.54
N ARG A 42 29.33 -6.50 16.98
CA ARG A 42 28.88 -7.59 16.11
C ARG A 42 27.47 -7.41 15.54
N ALA A 43 26.57 -6.77 16.28
CA ALA A 43 25.15 -6.73 15.93
C ALA A 43 24.88 -5.87 14.68
N GLU A 44 25.11 -4.56 14.76
CA GLU A 44 24.87 -3.64 13.63
C GLU A 44 25.82 -2.45 13.70
N SER A 45 26.73 -2.33 12.72
CA SER A 45 27.77 -1.28 12.71
C SER A 45 27.20 0.14 12.56
N THR A 46 25.99 0.26 11.99
CA THR A 46 25.27 1.53 11.83
C THR A 46 24.43 1.93 13.04
N GLY A 47 24.27 1.04 14.00
CA GLY A 47 23.45 1.22 15.20
C GLY A 47 23.92 2.36 16.10
N PHE A 48 23.01 2.87 16.94
CA PHE A 48 23.31 3.99 17.83
C PHE A 48 24.40 3.61 18.83
N LEU A 49 24.26 2.47 19.51
CA LEU A 49 25.25 2.01 20.50
C LEU A 49 26.60 1.68 19.85
N ALA A 50 26.61 1.15 18.62
CA ALA A 50 27.84 0.86 17.88
C ALA A 50 28.65 2.14 17.60
N LYS A 51 27.98 3.25 17.29
CA LYS A 51 28.63 4.56 17.17
C LYS A 51 28.97 5.15 18.54
N PHE A 52 28.10 4.98 19.52
CA PHE A 52 28.28 5.51 20.87
C PHE A 52 29.52 4.91 21.54
N VAL A 53 29.79 3.62 21.38
CA VAL A 53 31.00 3.00 21.95
C VAL A 53 32.28 3.57 21.35
N GLN A 54 32.26 4.03 20.11
CA GLN A 54 33.41 4.61 19.40
C GLN A 54 33.67 6.06 19.79
N LEU A 55 32.73 6.72 20.48
CA LEU A 55 32.92 8.09 20.98
C LEU A 55 33.79 8.09 22.24
N SER A 56 34.65 9.11 22.35
CA SER A 56 35.38 9.40 23.59
C SER A 56 34.41 9.75 24.73
N HIS A 57 34.86 9.62 25.98
CA HIS A 57 34.03 9.97 27.14
C HIS A 57 33.42 11.37 27.04
N SER A 58 34.23 12.38 26.70
CA SER A 58 33.76 13.77 26.54
C SER A 58 32.76 13.96 25.41
N ALA A 59 32.81 13.14 24.36
CA ALA A 59 31.83 13.14 23.29
C ALA A 59 30.54 12.41 23.69
N ARG A 60 30.63 11.31 24.44
CA ARG A 60 29.47 10.60 24.99
C ARG A 60 28.65 11.48 25.92
N LEU A 61 29.30 12.30 26.75
CA LEU A 61 28.64 13.28 27.63
C LEU A 61 27.77 14.30 26.88
N LYS A 62 28.02 14.54 25.58
CA LYS A 62 27.20 15.43 24.75
C LYS A 62 25.99 14.73 24.11
N VAL A 63 25.97 13.40 24.16
CA VAL A 63 24.97 12.55 23.49
C VAL A 63 24.01 11.93 24.51
N CYS A 64 24.50 11.53 25.69
CA CYS A 64 23.65 11.08 26.78
C CYS A 64 23.02 12.26 27.53
N ASP A 65 21.91 12.01 28.22
CA ASP A 65 21.21 13.05 28.98
C ASP A 65 21.93 13.39 30.28
N ALA A 66 22.56 12.40 30.91
CA ALA A 66 23.43 12.59 32.07
C ALA A 66 24.45 11.45 32.19
N TYR A 67 25.44 11.63 33.08
CA TYR A 67 26.39 10.59 33.44
C TYR A 67 26.42 10.41 34.96
N ILE A 68 26.19 9.18 35.41
CA ILE A 68 26.10 8.81 36.82
C ILE A 68 27.48 8.31 37.24
N ALA A 69 28.27 9.19 37.84
CA ALA A 69 29.67 8.91 38.17
C ALA A 69 29.84 7.81 39.23
N SER A 70 28.87 7.59 40.12
CA SER A 70 28.93 6.51 41.12
C SER A 70 28.89 5.12 40.49
N ASP A 71 28.17 4.99 39.37
CA ASP A 71 27.87 3.71 38.73
C ASP A 71 28.64 3.53 37.41
N ASP A 72 29.45 4.54 37.02
CA ASP A 72 30.12 4.64 35.71
C ASP A 72 29.13 4.41 34.54
N ALA A 73 27.92 4.98 34.66
CA ALA A 73 26.81 4.68 33.74
C ALA A 73 26.32 5.92 32.98
N TYR A 74 26.08 5.76 31.67
CA TYR A 74 25.48 6.81 30.83
C TYR A 74 23.96 6.74 30.90
N TYR A 75 23.32 7.84 31.29
CA TYR A 75 21.89 7.94 31.49
C TYR A 75 21.16 8.39 30.21
N PHE A 76 20.05 7.72 29.91
CA PHE A 76 19.11 8.10 28.87
C PHE A 76 17.69 8.17 29.43
N GLN A 77 16.99 9.28 29.20
CA GLN A 77 15.61 9.51 29.63
C GLN A 77 14.63 8.80 28.67
N ARG A 78 14.65 7.48 28.68
CA ARG A 78 13.87 6.60 27.80
C ARG A 78 13.18 5.48 28.57
N SER A 79 12.27 4.77 27.91
CA SER A 79 11.52 3.69 28.53
C SER A 79 12.40 2.45 28.78
N PRO A 80 12.58 2.01 30.05
CA PRO A 80 13.36 0.81 30.36
C PRO A 80 12.71 -0.46 29.78
N THR A 81 11.37 -0.53 29.79
CA THR A 81 10.61 -1.69 29.29
C THR A 81 10.81 -1.90 27.80
N ALA A 82 10.84 -0.82 27.01
CA ALA A 82 11.15 -0.94 25.59
C ALA A 82 12.62 -1.31 25.36
N PHE A 83 13.53 -0.73 26.16
CA PHE A 83 14.96 -1.01 26.04
C PHE A 83 15.33 -2.45 26.41
N GLU A 84 14.56 -3.14 27.24
CA GLU A 84 14.80 -4.55 27.56
C GLU A 84 14.79 -5.44 26.30
N ALA A 85 13.86 -5.20 25.38
CA ALA A 85 13.83 -5.90 24.10
C ALA A 85 15.05 -5.55 23.21
N ILE A 86 15.46 -4.27 23.21
CA ILE A 86 16.66 -3.80 22.51
C ILE A 86 17.93 -4.40 23.10
N PHE A 87 17.98 -4.57 24.42
CA PHE A 87 19.07 -5.24 25.11
C PHE A 87 19.16 -6.71 24.69
N GLN A 88 18.03 -7.42 24.65
CA GLN A 88 17.97 -8.81 24.18
C GLN A 88 18.44 -8.97 22.73
N TYR A 89 18.16 -7.98 21.86
CA TYR A 89 18.64 -7.99 20.48
C TYR A 89 20.17 -8.10 20.38
N TYR A 90 20.95 -7.49 21.29
CA TYR A 90 22.41 -7.62 21.27
C TYR A 90 22.90 -9.02 21.66
N ALA A 91 22.06 -9.84 22.29
CA ALA A 91 22.36 -11.24 22.60
C ALA A 91 21.85 -12.21 21.52
N THR A 92 20.67 -11.96 20.95
CA THR A 92 19.97 -12.90 20.05
C THR A 92 20.07 -12.54 18.56
N GLY A 93 20.35 -11.27 18.24
CA GLY A 93 20.25 -10.71 16.88
C GLY A 93 18.81 -10.46 16.39
N VAL A 94 17.79 -10.76 17.20
CA VAL A 94 16.38 -10.60 16.85
C VAL A 94 15.67 -9.80 17.94
N VAL A 95 14.86 -8.82 17.54
CA VAL A 95 14.10 -7.99 18.47
C VAL A 95 12.63 -8.42 18.49
N HIS A 96 12.09 -8.60 19.70
CA HIS A 96 10.69 -8.92 19.93
C HIS A 96 10.01 -7.80 20.71
N ARG A 97 8.82 -7.41 20.30
CA ARG A 97 8.08 -6.35 20.98
C ARG A 97 7.50 -6.88 22.31
N PRO A 98 7.75 -6.22 23.45
CA PRO A 98 7.07 -6.54 24.71
C PRO A 98 5.56 -6.31 24.60
N SER A 99 4.76 -7.17 25.22
CA SER A 99 3.29 -7.14 25.05
C SER A 99 2.66 -5.86 25.60
N GLU A 100 3.30 -5.27 26.60
CA GLU A 100 2.88 -4.11 27.38
C GLU A 100 3.20 -2.78 26.67
N VAL A 101 4.05 -2.81 25.63
CA VAL A 101 4.51 -1.62 24.92
C VAL A 101 3.71 -1.43 23.62
N CYS A 102 3.15 -0.23 23.43
CA CYS A 102 2.44 0.14 22.21
C CYS A 102 3.32 -0.06 20.95
N PRO A 103 2.81 -0.67 19.87
CA PRO A 103 3.53 -0.86 18.60
C PRO A 103 4.21 0.41 18.08
N ALA A 104 3.48 1.52 18.01
CA ALA A 104 4.02 2.79 17.51
C ALA A 104 5.17 3.31 18.38
N SER A 105 5.01 3.26 19.71
CA SER A 105 6.07 3.65 20.65
C SER A 105 7.30 2.76 20.52
N PHE A 106 7.12 1.45 20.32
CA PHE A 106 8.24 0.54 20.15
C PHE A 106 9.03 0.81 18.86
N LEU A 107 8.35 1.07 17.75
CA LEU A 107 9.02 1.45 16.49
C LEU A 107 9.82 2.75 16.65
N THR A 108 9.29 3.74 17.37
CA THR A 108 10.05 4.99 17.64
C THR A 108 11.30 4.75 18.48
N GLU A 109 11.28 3.75 19.37
CA GLU A 109 12.48 3.33 20.09
C GLU A 109 13.47 2.65 19.16
N LEU A 110 13.04 1.69 18.32
CA LEU A 110 13.93 1.08 17.31
C LEU A 110 14.60 2.12 16.40
N ASP A 111 13.85 3.13 15.97
CA ASP A 111 14.36 4.24 15.16
C ASP A 111 15.38 5.09 15.92
N PHE A 112 15.16 5.34 17.21
CA PHE A 112 16.11 6.06 18.06
C PHE A 112 17.41 5.28 18.25
N TRP A 113 17.32 3.99 18.59
CA TRP A 113 18.47 3.10 18.76
C TRP A 113 19.12 2.68 17.44
N ARG A 114 18.52 3.09 16.30
CA ARG A 114 18.99 2.83 14.93
C ARG A 114 19.12 1.35 14.64
N ILE A 115 18.15 0.56 15.09
CA ILE A 115 18.05 -0.88 14.79
C ILE A 115 17.10 -1.05 13.62
N SER A 116 17.58 -1.71 12.55
CA SER A 116 16.75 -1.97 11.37
C SER A 116 15.49 -2.78 11.73
N HIS A 117 14.34 -2.39 11.19
CA HIS A 117 13.07 -3.12 11.39
C HIS A 117 13.12 -4.55 10.80
N GLN A 118 14.13 -4.87 9.99
CA GLN A 118 14.38 -6.22 9.48
C GLN A 118 14.78 -7.21 10.57
N HIS A 119 15.29 -6.72 11.71
CA HIS A 119 15.63 -7.54 12.87
C HIS A 119 14.42 -7.86 13.74
N VAL A 120 13.23 -7.31 13.44
CA VAL A 120 11.99 -7.66 14.14
C VAL A 120 11.63 -9.10 13.79
N GLY A 121 11.47 -9.92 14.82
CA GLY A 121 11.13 -11.33 14.65
C GLY A 121 9.80 -11.51 13.91
N SER A 122 9.65 -12.62 13.19
CA SER A 122 8.45 -12.92 12.39
C SER A 122 7.15 -12.89 13.18
N CYS A 123 7.18 -13.24 14.47
CA CYS A 123 6.03 -13.17 15.37
C CYS A 123 5.57 -11.73 15.71
N CYS A 124 6.40 -10.72 15.43
CA CYS A 124 6.11 -9.31 15.64
C CYS A 124 6.13 -8.52 14.32
N ALA A 125 6.13 -9.19 13.16
CA ALA A 125 6.24 -8.52 11.86
C ALA A 125 5.00 -7.69 11.50
N ASP A 126 3.87 -7.93 12.16
CA ASP A 126 2.60 -7.22 12.01
C ASP A 126 2.68 -5.74 12.38
N ILE A 127 3.57 -5.38 13.33
CA ILE A 127 3.76 -3.99 13.74
C ILE A 127 4.60 -3.19 12.76
N VAL A 128 5.51 -3.85 12.04
CA VAL A 128 6.43 -3.17 11.15
C VAL A 128 5.61 -2.59 10.01
N PRO A 129 5.74 -1.29 9.71
CA PRO A 129 5.09 -0.73 8.54
C PRO A 129 5.61 -1.49 7.34
N GLN A 130 4.79 -2.39 6.80
CA GLN A 130 5.09 -2.96 5.50
C GLN A 130 5.26 -1.75 4.60
N LYS A 131 6.42 -1.62 3.97
CA LYS A 131 6.53 -0.78 2.79
C LYS A 131 5.50 -1.38 1.83
N ARG A 132 4.29 -0.82 1.83
CA ARG A 132 3.34 -0.99 0.75
C ARG A 132 4.03 -0.35 -0.45
N ASP A 133 4.86 -1.15 -1.10
CA ASP A 133 5.36 -0.87 -2.44
C ASP A 133 4.19 -0.77 -3.44
N GLU A 134 2.97 -1.07 -2.99
CA GLU A 134 1.71 -0.85 -3.70
C GLU A 134 1.20 0.61 -3.67
N GLU A 135 1.62 1.45 -2.71
CA GLU A 135 1.13 2.85 -2.60
C GLU A 135 2.16 3.91 -3.05
N LYS A 136 3.43 3.53 -3.29
CA LYS A 136 4.45 4.44 -3.87
C LYS A 136 4.59 4.35 -5.39
N GLU A 137 3.83 3.46 -6.04
CA GLU A 137 3.57 3.47 -7.48
C GLU A 137 2.15 3.99 -7.83
N GLU A 138 1.51 4.78 -6.97
CA GLU A 138 0.90 6.00 -7.51
C GLU A 138 2.04 6.86 -8.03
N GLU A 139 2.49 6.49 -9.23
CA GLU A 139 3.46 7.17 -10.06
C GLU A 139 3.20 8.66 -9.88
N LYS A 140 4.04 9.34 -9.08
CA LYS A 140 4.29 10.76 -9.28
C LYS A 140 4.78 10.78 -10.71
N VAL A 141 3.86 10.93 -11.66
CA VAL A 141 4.16 11.06 -13.06
C VAL A 141 4.91 12.37 -13.11
N ASP A 142 6.23 12.26 -12.99
CA ASP A 142 7.11 13.39 -12.83
C ASP A 142 6.89 14.28 -14.06
N ASP A 143 6.88 15.60 -13.88
CA ASP A 143 6.48 16.56 -14.91
C ASP A 143 7.21 16.34 -16.25
N THR A 144 8.43 15.81 -16.18
CA THR A 144 9.30 15.47 -17.32
C THR A 144 8.84 14.27 -18.16
N THR A 145 7.95 13.43 -17.64
CA THR A 145 7.41 12.24 -18.33
C THR A 145 6.51 12.64 -19.49
N PHE A 146 5.70 13.70 -19.30
CA PHE A 146 4.82 14.23 -20.34
C PHE A 146 5.57 15.04 -21.39
N ASP A 147 6.71 15.65 -21.05
CA ASP A 147 7.51 16.45 -21.99
C ASP A 147 8.11 15.62 -23.13
N LYS A 148 8.30 14.31 -22.92
CA LYS A 148 8.80 13.37 -23.95
C LYS A 148 7.70 12.79 -24.84
N LEU A 149 6.44 13.11 -24.59
CA LEU A 149 5.28 12.55 -25.29
C LEU A 149 4.66 13.55 -26.27
N PHE A 150 4.10 13.03 -27.37
CA PHE A 150 3.36 13.85 -28.33
C PHE A 150 2.16 14.54 -27.64
N CYS A 151 2.00 15.84 -27.87
CA CYS A 151 0.99 16.68 -27.17
C CYS A 151 1.08 16.63 -25.63
N GLY A 152 2.29 16.55 -25.06
CA GLY A 152 2.53 16.42 -23.61
C GLY A 152 1.73 17.39 -22.72
N LYS A 153 1.65 18.67 -23.09
CA LYS A 153 0.89 19.69 -22.33
C LYS A 153 -0.63 19.42 -22.30
N LEU A 154 -1.21 19.00 -23.43
CA LEU A 154 -2.64 18.66 -23.53
C LEU A 154 -2.93 17.37 -22.77
N ARG A 155 -2.09 16.35 -22.96
CA ARG A 155 -2.16 15.06 -22.27
C ARG A 155 -2.06 15.22 -20.76
N ARG A 156 -1.15 16.05 -20.27
CA ARG A 156 -0.99 16.39 -18.84
C ARG A 156 -2.23 17.07 -18.27
N ARG A 157 -2.81 18.03 -19.02
CA ARG A 157 -4.04 18.72 -18.60
C ARG A 157 -5.22 17.75 -18.51
N MET A 158 -5.36 16.86 -19.50
CA MET A 158 -6.40 15.81 -19.51
C MET A 158 -6.18 14.78 -18.39
N TRP A 159 -4.94 14.33 -18.17
CA TRP A 159 -4.61 13.38 -17.10
C TRP A 159 -4.94 13.96 -15.71
N THR A 160 -4.57 15.22 -15.47
CA THR A 160 -4.88 15.90 -14.21
C THR A 160 -6.38 16.10 -14.02
N PHE A 161 -7.11 16.38 -15.09
CA PHE A 161 -8.55 16.53 -15.08
C PHE A 161 -9.29 15.21 -14.78
N LEU A 162 -8.85 14.10 -15.40
CA LEU A 162 -9.52 12.80 -15.30
C LEU A 162 -9.16 12.03 -14.03
N GLU A 163 -7.88 12.07 -13.60
CA GLU A 163 -7.39 11.24 -12.50
C GLU A 163 -7.48 11.94 -11.13
N ARG A 164 -7.61 13.28 -11.11
CA ARG A 164 -7.69 14.06 -9.85
C ARG A 164 -9.05 14.74 -9.70
N PRO A 165 -10.01 14.11 -9.01
CA PRO A 165 -11.37 14.65 -8.84
C PRO A 165 -11.40 16.02 -8.14
N GLY A 166 -10.43 16.30 -7.27
CA GLY A 166 -10.28 17.59 -6.57
C GLY A 166 -9.59 18.70 -7.35
N SER A 167 -9.12 18.47 -8.58
CA SER A 167 -8.23 19.41 -9.29
C SER A 167 -8.93 20.67 -9.82
N SER A 168 -10.22 20.57 -10.18
CA SER A 168 -10.98 21.64 -10.83
C SER A 168 -12.48 21.46 -10.64
N MET A 169 -13.24 22.55 -10.72
CA MET A 169 -14.71 22.52 -10.71
C MET A 169 -15.27 21.73 -11.91
N GLN A 170 -14.58 21.74 -13.05
CA GLN A 170 -14.95 20.92 -14.21
C GLN A 170 -14.67 19.42 -13.98
N ALA A 171 -13.60 19.07 -13.25
CA ALA A 171 -13.25 17.67 -12.95
C ALA A 171 -14.31 17.03 -12.05
N LYS A 172 -14.79 17.79 -11.06
CA LYS A 172 -15.91 17.38 -10.20
C LYS A 172 -17.21 17.16 -10.97
N ALA A 173 -17.51 18.04 -11.94
CA ALA A 173 -18.70 17.89 -12.78
C ALA A 173 -18.63 16.64 -13.66
N PHE A 174 -17.44 16.34 -14.20
CA PHE A 174 -17.21 15.13 -14.99
C PHE A 174 -17.34 13.87 -14.13
N GLU A 175 -16.71 13.82 -12.95
CA GLU A 175 -16.83 12.72 -11.99
C GLU A 175 -18.29 12.44 -11.58
N LEU A 176 -19.04 13.52 -11.29
CA LEU A 176 -20.47 13.41 -10.97
C LEU A 176 -21.27 12.85 -12.15
N SER A 177 -20.97 13.31 -13.37
CA SER A 177 -21.58 12.78 -14.58
C SER A 177 -21.28 11.29 -14.75
N SER A 178 -20.02 10.87 -14.64
CA SER A 178 -19.64 9.45 -14.78
C SER A 178 -20.35 8.57 -13.76
N THR A 179 -20.44 9.04 -12.50
CA THR A 179 -21.16 8.32 -11.44
C THR A 179 -22.66 8.21 -11.73
N LEU A 180 -23.26 9.27 -12.28
CA LEU A 180 -24.67 9.25 -12.67
C LEU A 180 -24.94 8.25 -13.81
N PHE A 181 -24.08 8.21 -14.83
CA PHE A 181 -24.22 7.26 -15.94
C PHE A 181 -24.06 5.81 -15.50
N VAL A 182 -23.17 5.52 -14.55
CA VAL A 182 -23.07 4.20 -13.90
C VAL A 182 -24.40 3.84 -13.21
N ALA A 183 -24.95 4.76 -12.41
CA ALA A 183 -26.23 4.52 -11.74
C ALA A 183 -27.37 4.26 -12.72
N ILE A 184 -27.47 5.05 -13.81
CA ILE A 184 -28.48 4.88 -14.86
C ILE A 184 -28.33 3.52 -15.55
N SER A 185 -27.10 3.11 -15.87
CA SER A 185 -26.83 1.81 -16.51
C SER A 185 -27.25 0.65 -15.61
N VAL A 186 -26.89 0.70 -14.32
CA VAL A 186 -27.26 -0.34 -13.35
C VAL A 186 -28.78 -0.42 -13.16
N MET A 187 -29.47 0.72 -13.07
CA MET A 187 -30.93 0.74 -12.99
C MET A 187 -31.59 0.21 -14.26
N GLY A 188 -31.08 0.55 -15.44
CA GLY A 188 -31.58 0.07 -16.73
C GLY A 188 -31.50 -1.45 -16.85
N LEU A 189 -30.35 -2.05 -16.51
CA LEU A 189 -30.15 -3.50 -16.49
C LEU A 189 -31.05 -4.18 -15.45
N SER A 190 -31.17 -3.57 -14.27
CA SER A 190 -32.02 -4.09 -13.19
C SER A 190 -33.48 -4.16 -13.61
N PHE A 191 -34.00 -3.10 -14.26
CA PHE A 191 -35.37 -3.08 -14.76
C PHE A 191 -35.58 -3.92 -16.01
N GLY A 192 -34.59 -4.03 -16.90
CA GLY A 192 -34.66 -4.92 -18.07
C GLY A 192 -34.79 -6.41 -17.70
N THR A 193 -34.29 -6.80 -16.52
CA THR A 193 -34.40 -8.17 -15.99
C THR A 193 -35.80 -8.49 -15.44
N ILE A 194 -36.62 -7.47 -15.13
CA ILE A 194 -37.94 -7.65 -14.53
C ILE A 194 -38.95 -8.01 -15.63
N PRO A 195 -39.62 -9.19 -15.57
CA PRO A 195 -40.47 -9.69 -16.64
C PRO A 195 -41.70 -8.79 -16.91
N GLU A 196 -42.17 -8.03 -15.93
CA GLU A 196 -43.27 -7.06 -16.06
C GLU A 196 -42.91 -5.87 -16.98
N PHE A 197 -41.63 -5.57 -17.18
CA PHE A 197 -41.15 -4.48 -18.04
C PHE A 197 -40.63 -4.98 -19.40
N GLN A 198 -40.70 -6.28 -19.67
CA GLN A 198 -40.31 -6.88 -20.95
C GLN A 198 -41.49 -6.88 -21.93
N VAL A 199 -41.20 -6.63 -23.21
CA VAL A 199 -42.19 -6.64 -24.29
C VAL A 199 -42.29 -8.05 -24.85
N THR A 200 -43.51 -8.56 -25.00
CA THR A 200 -43.77 -9.84 -25.67
C THR A 200 -43.61 -9.69 -27.18
N HIS A 201 -42.64 -10.40 -27.72
CA HIS A 201 -42.45 -10.57 -29.16
C HIS A 201 -42.95 -11.96 -29.56
N TYR A 202 -43.90 -12.02 -30.48
CA TYR A 202 -44.38 -13.27 -31.04
C TYR A 202 -43.41 -13.73 -32.13
N MET A 203 -42.93 -14.97 -32.05
CA MET A 203 -42.23 -15.56 -33.18
C MET A 203 -43.20 -15.84 -34.33
N PRO A 204 -42.75 -15.78 -35.60
CA PRO A 204 -43.57 -16.18 -36.72
C PRO A 204 -44.02 -17.64 -36.52
N PRO A 205 -45.28 -17.98 -36.84
CA PRO A 205 -45.82 -19.31 -36.57
C PRO A 205 -44.98 -20.38 -37.28
N HIS A 206 -44.58 -21.40 -36.53
CA HIS A 206 -43.95 -22.58 -37.10
C HIS A 206 -44.82 -23.82 -36.90
N ASN A 207 -44.77 -24.69 -37.90
CA ASN A 207 -45.52 -25.94 -37.90
C ASN A 207 -44.69 -27.00 -37.16
N GLU A 208 -45.18 -27.44 -36.00
CA GLU A 208 -44.64 -28.62 -35.30
C GLU A 208 -45.49 -29.85 -35.63
N THR A 209 -44.84 -30.93 -36.07
CA THR A 209 -45.51 -32.23 -36.24
C THR A 209 -45.52 -32.98 -34.92
N ILE A 210 -46.71 -33.23 -34.37
CA ILE A 210 -46.89 -34.02 -33.16
C ILE A 210 -47.46 -35.38 -33.55
N VAL A 211 -46.84 -36.46 -33.06
CA VAL A 211 -47.33 -37.83 -33.27
C VAL A 211 -48.18 -38.21 -32.07
N LEU A 212 -49.47 -38.43 -32.28
CA LEU A 212 -50.38 -38.91 -31.23
C LEU A 212 -50.11 -40.40 -30.92
N PRO A 213 -50.43 -40.87 -29.70
CA PRO A 213 -50.21 -42.27 -29.30
C PRO A 213 -50.98 -43.30 -30.14
N ASN A 214 -51.97 -42.86 -30.93
CA ASN A 214 -52.68 -43.68 -31.91
C ASN A 214 -51.98 -43.74 -33.30
N GLY A 215 -50.76 -43.20 -33.43
CA GLY A 215 -50.00 -43.17 -34.68
C GLY A 215 -50.44 -42.09 -35.68
N THR A 216 -51.39 -41.22 -35.32
CA THR A 216 -51.83 -40.12 -36.18
C THR A 216 -50.84 -38.96 -36.08
N VAL A 217 -50.38 -38.45 -37.22
CA VAL A 217 -49.52 -37.25 -37.30
C VAL A 217 -50.40 -36.02 -37.47
N THR A 218 -50.35 -35.09 -36.52
CA THR A 218 -51.03 -33.80 -36.64
C THR A 218 -50.01 -32.68 -36.71
N ILE A 219 -50.22 -31.75 -37.65
CA ILE A 219 -49.44 -30.52 -37.74
C ILE A 219 -50.13 -29.50 -36.83
N VAL A 220 -49.42 -29.02 -35.83
CA VAL A 220 -49.90 -27.99 -34.91
C VAL A 220 -49.11 -26.72 -35.18
N GLU A 221 -49.82 -25.63 -35.44
CA GLU A 221 -49.25 -24.29 -35.53
C GLU A 221 -48.96 -23.80 -34.11
N LYS A 222 -47.69 -23.64 -33.77
CA LYS A 222 -47.27 -23.20 -32.44
C LYS A 222 -46.81 -21.75 -32.53
N VAL A 223 -47.33 -20.92 -31.63
CA VAL A 223 -46.90 -19.54 -31.45
C VAL A 223 -46.10 -19.48 -30.15
N GLU A 224 -44.80 -19.28 -30.27
CA GLU A 224 -43.92 -19.13 -29.11
C GLU A 224 -43.80 -17.65 -28.72
N GLU A 225 -44.03 -17.36 -27.44
CA GLU A 225 -43.89 -16.02 -26.88
C GLU A 225 -42.48 -15.83 -26.32
N MET A 226 -41.73 -14.87 -26.86
CA MET A 226 -40.43 -14.49 -26.33
C MET A 226 -40.54 -13.11 -25.67
N ARG A 227 -40.14 -13.01 -24.40
CA ARG A 227 -40.04 -11.71 -23.73
C ARG A 227 -38.69 -11.09 -24.05
N VAL A 228 -38.71 -9.88 -24.59
CA VAL A 228 -37.54 -9.11 -24.99
C VAL A 228 -37.50 -7.81 -24.19
N GLU A 229 -36.31 -7.31 -23.88
CA GLU A 229 -36.15 -6.04 -23.21
C GLU A 229 -36.82 -4.90 -23.98
N HIS A 230 -37.42 -3.96 -23.24
CA HIS A 230 -38.05 -2.80 -23.86
C HIS A 230 -36.99 -1.99 -24.64
N PRO A 231 -37.28 -1.55 -25.89
CA PRO A 231 -36.30 -0.84 -26.73
C PRO A 231 -35.68 0.40 -26.08
N ALA A 232 -36.38 1.04 -25.14
CA ALA A 232 -35.86 2.18 -24.37
C ALA A 232 -34.70 1.81 -23.44
N PHE A 233 -34.70 0.63 -22.82
CA PHE A 233 -33.60 0.18 -21.97
C PHE A 233 -32.36 -0.14 -22.81
N VAL A 234 -32.55 -0.85 -23.93
CA VAL A 234 -31.50 -1.12 -24.92
C VAL A 234 -30.89 0.16 -25.47
N PHE A 235 -31.73 1.18 -25.75
CA PHE A 235 -31.24 2.47 -26.21
C PHE A 235 -30.44 3.22 -25.12
N THR A 236 -30.93 3.19 -23.88
CA THR A 236 -30.24 3.78 -22.72
C THR A 236 -28.88 3.11 -22.49
N GLU A 237 -28.82 1.78 -22.55
CA GLU A 237 -27.60 1.01 -22.44
C GLU A 237 -26.59 1.38 -23.52
N ARG A 238 -27.02 1.48 -24.79
CA ARG A 238 -26.14 1.93 -25.89
C ARG A 238 -25.56 3.32 -25.65
N ILE A 239 -26.33 4.24 -25.07
CA ILE A 239 -25.84 5.57 -24.71
C ILE A 239 -24.79 5.47 -23.59
N CYS A 240 -25.04 4.66 -22.56
CA CYS A 240 -24.10 4.45 -21.46
C CYS A 240 -22.79 3.82 -21.94
N ILE A 241 -22.86 2.79 -22.79
CA ILE A 241 -21.67 2.16 -23.40
C ILE A 241 -20.89 3.18 -24.23
N ALA A 242 -21.57 4.00 -25.03
CA ALA A 242 -20.89 5.05 -25.80
C ALA A 242 -20.19 6.08 -24.89
N PHE A 243 -20.82 6.46 -23.78
CA PHE A 243 -20.23 7.36 -22.78
C PHE A 243 -18.99 6.73 -22.12
N PHE A 244 -19.09 5.50 -21.61
CA PHE A 244 -17.94 4.79 -20.99
C PHE A 244 -16.81 4.55 -21.99
N THR A 245 -17.14 4.27 -23.25
CA THR A 245 -16.14 4.13 -24.31
C THR A 245 -15.37 5.43 -24.51
N VAL A 246 -16.07 6.57 -24.61
CA VAL A 246 -15.42 7.88 -24.74
C VAL A 246 -14.58 8.19 -23.52
N GLU A 247 -15.11 7.98 -22.31
CA GLU A 247 -14.40 8.20 -21.06
C GLU A 247 -13.11 7.36 -20.99
N TYR A 248 -13.21 6.06 -21.28
CA TYR A 248 -12.07 5.15 -21.30
C TYR A 248 -11.04 5.56 -22.35
N CYS A 249 -11.46 5.94 -23.57
CA CYS A 249 -10.56 6.44 -24.60
C CYS A 249 -9.84 7.73 -24.18
N LEU A 250 -10.54 8.66 -23.50
CA LEU A 250 -9.94 9.89 -22.98
C LEU A 250 -8.88 9.57 -21.90
N ARG A 251 -9.17 8.66 -20.98
CA ARG A 251 -8.21 8.21 -19.95
C ARG A 251 -7.00 7.50 -20.58
N LEU A 252 -7.23 6.63 -21.56
CA LEU A 252 -6.17 5.92 -22.28
C LEU A 252 -5.29 6.86 -23.12
N PHE A 253 -5.86 7.92 -23.69
CA PHE A 253 -5.11 8.95 -24.40
C PHE A 253 -4.26 9.79 -23.43
N ALA A 254 -4.81 10.14 -22.28
CA ALA A 254 -4.15 10.88 -21.22
C ALA A 254 -3.02 10.07 -20.54
N ALA A 255 -3.17 8.75 -20.44
CA ALA A 255 -2.26 7.88 -19.70
C ALA A 255 -0.84 7.81 -20.30
N PRO A 256 0.23 8.08 -19.51
CA PRO A 256 1.62 8.08 -19.98
C PRO A 256 2.06 6.73 -20.59
N ARG A 257 1.59 5.61 -20.03
CA ARG A 257 1.90 4.23 -20.47
C ARG A 257 0.60 3.44 -20.65
N LYS A 258 0.15 3.29 -21.91
CA LYS A 258 -1.16 2.71 -22.25
C LYS A 258 -1.36 1.28 -21.75
N LEU A 259 -0.36 0.41 -21.93
CA LEU A 259 -0.47 -1.00 -21.55
C LEU A 259 -0.54 -1.19 -20.03
N ARG A 260 0.28 -0.44 -19.29
CA ARG A 260 0.25 -0.43 -17.82
C ARG A 260 -1.07 0.14 -17.30
N PHE A 261 -1.60 1.16 -17.96
CA PHE A 261 -2.92 1.71 -17.64
C PHE A 261 -4.03 0.68 -17.84
N ALA A 262 -4.09 0.02 -19.00
CA ALA A 262 -5.13 -0.98 -19.30
C ALA A 262 -5.08 -2.20 -18.37
N LEU A 263 -3.90 -2.59 -17.88
CA LEU A 263 -3.72 -3.70 -16.94
C LEU A 263 -4.04 -3.35 -15.48
N LYS A 264 -4.37 -2.09 -15.16
CA LYS A 264 -4.82 -1.73 -13.81
C LYS A 264 -6.22 -2.34 -13.55
N PRO A 265 -6.48 -2.91 -12.36
CA PRO A 265 -7.76 -3.56 -12.05
C PRO A 265 -9.00 -2.70 -12.33
N LEU A 266 -8.98 -1.41 -11.98
CA LEU A 266 -10.11 -0.51 -12.23
C LEU A 266 -10.37 -0.31 -13.74
N ASN A 267 -9.32 -0.16 -14.53
CA ASN A 267 -9.45 0.04 -15.98
C ASN A 267 -9.83 -1.26 -16.71
N LEU A 268 -9.50 -2.42 -16.14
CA LEU A 268 -9.97 -3.71 -16.63
C LEU A 268 -11.49 -3.84 -16.44
N VAL A 269 -12.02 -3.39 -15.30
CA VAL A 269 -13.48 -3.34 -15.05
C VAL A 269 -14.14 -2.40 -16.06
N ASP A 270 -13.58 -1.20 -16.29
CA ASP A 270 -14.09 -0.27 -17.30
C ASP A 270 -14.10 -0.90 -18.70
N LEU A 271 -13.06 -1.66 -19.07
CA LEU A 271 -12.98 -2.35 -20.37
C LEU A 271 -14.03 -3.46 -20.49
N LEU A 272 -14.22 -4.25 -19.44
CA LEU A 272 -15.22 -5.32 -19.40
C LEU A 272 -16.65 -4.77 -19.44
N ALA A 273 -16.88 -3.56 -18.91
CA ALA A 273 -18.19 -2.91 -18.97
C ALA A 273 -18.55 -2.40 -20.38
N ILE A 274 -17.58 -2.31 -21.30
CA ILE A 274 -17.78 -1.87 -22.68
C ILE A 274 -17.97 -3.06 -23.65
N THR A 275 -17.47 -4.25 -23.29
CA THR A 275 -17.48 -5.48 -24.13
C THR A 275 -18.64 -6.41 -23.78
#